data_AF-A0A8J7EM66-F1
#
_entry.id   AF-A0A8J7EM66-F1
#
_cell.length_a   1.000
_cell.length_b   1.000
_cell.length_c   1.000
_cell.angle_alpha   90.00
_cell.angle_beta   90.00
_cell.angle_gamma   90.00
#
_symmetry.space_group_name_H-M   'P 1'
#
loop_
_entity.id
_entity.type
_entity.pdbx_description
1 polymer ?
#
loop_
_entity_poly.entity_id
_entity_poly.type
_entity_poly.pdbx_seq_one_letter_code
_entity_poly.pdbx_strand_id
1 'polypeptide(L)'
;MTMIRPIALRKALLHTLLSISIPLAGFVAQSSAMADSPSMRVRPSTSLFCIEVDNAGPSIDIPNIIDTLFGCYELRLNGESISLQGRSLKEAIAGLEHHKSTRPSVQVDGYFNGVKIGYELYWDGVRVGYEPGWTLQQAIENLEQNKAAYPDTQVEGRFYGYKVGYELYWDGVRVGYEPGWTHEQALENLQWNQQAYPNTVVQASYNGFPLR
;
A
#
# COMPACT_ATOMS: atom_id res chain seq x y z
N MET A 1 1.23 42.60 27.62
CA MET A 1 0.76 43.34 26.42
C MET A 1 1.99 43.90 25.71
N THR A 2 2.61 43.16 24.77
CA THR A 2 3.43 43.67 23.64
C THR A 2 3.76 42.53 22.67
N MET A 3 3.22 42.69 21.45
CA MET A 3 3.60 42.29 20.10
C MET A 3 4.29 40.95 19.76
N ILE A 4 3.53 40.20 18.93
CA ILE A 4 3.89 39.12 18.02
C ILE A 4 4.70 39.67 16.83
N ARG A 5 5.72 38.94 16.36
CA ARG A 5 6.35 39.12 15.03
C ARG A 5 6.12 37.87 14.16
N PRO A 6 5.77 37.99 12.86
CA PRO A 6 5.67 36.85 11.96
C PRO A 6 7.01 36.56 11.26
N ILE A 7 7.35 35.27 11.14
CA ILE A 7 8.44 34.76 10.30
C ILE A 7 7.82 34.27 8.99
N ALA A 8 8.32 34.78 7.87
CA ALA A 8 7.85 34.47 6.52
C ALA A 8 8.31 33.08 6.06
N LEU A 9 7.36 32.29 5.57
CA LEU A 9 7.56 30.99 4.93
C LEU A 9 7.84 31.20 3.43
N ARG A 10 9.01 30.76 2.92
CA ARG A 10 9.24 30.57 1.47
C ARG A 10 9.31 29.08 1.18
N LYS A 11 8.30 28.53 0.51
CA LYS A 11 8.36 27.20 -0.13
C LYS A 11 8.87 27.37 -1.56
N ALA A 12 10.00 26.74 -1.87
CA ALA A 12 10.45 26.53 -3.24
C ALA A 12 9.95 25.16 -3.70
N LEU A 13 9.24 25.12 -4.82
CA LEU A 13 8.82 23.90 -5.51
C LEU A 13 9.88 23.54 -6.56
N LEU A 14 10.39 22.31 -6.54
CA LEU A 14 11.21 21.76 -7.62
C LEU A 14 10.46 20.56 -8.22
N HIS A 15 10.07 20.67 -9.48
CA HIS A 15 9.60 19.53 -10.29
C HIS A 15 10.72 19.14 -11.25
N THR A 16 11.02 17.86 -11.36
CA THR A 16 11.94 17.31 -12.36
C THR A 16 11.12 16.45 -13.33
N LEU A 17 11.12 16.82 -14.61
CA LEU A 17 10.52 16.05 -15.71
C LEU A 17 11.64 15.33 -16.47
N LEU A 18 11.47 14.03 -16.72
CA LEU A 18 12.30 13.26 -17.65
C LEU A 18 11.40 12.78 -18.79
N SER A 19 11.67 13.20 -20.02
CA SER A 19 10.93 12.80 -21.22
C SER A 19 11.80 11.88 -22.09
N ILE A 20 11.24 10.76 -22.54
CA ILE A 20 11.82 9.89 -23.58
C ILE A 20 10.81 9.80 -24.74
N SER A 21 11.28 10.08 -25.96
CA SER A 21 10.48 10.04 -27.20
C SER A 21 10.93 8.89 -28.10
N ILE A 22 10.00 8.12 -28.67
CA ILE A 22 10.22 7.14 -29.75
C ILE A 22 9.10 7.30 -30.80
N PRO A 23 9.38 7.21 -32.13
CA PRO A 23 8.42 7.62 -33.16
C PRO A 23 7.39 6.55 -33.52
N LEU A 24 6.20 7.00 -33.97
CA LEU A 24 5.04 6.20 -34.34
C LEU A 24 4.90 6.11 -35.88
N ALA A 25 4.62 4.93 -36.42
CA ALA A 25 4.18 4.75 -37.81
C ALA A 25 2.91 3.88 -37.90
N GLY A 26 1.83 4.50 -38.40
CA GLY A 26 0.75 3.92 -39.21
C GLY A 26 -0.23 2.91 -38.59
N PHE A 27 -1.48 3.31 -38.33
CA PHE A 27 -2.66 3.07 -39.21
C PHE A 27 -3.98 3.58 -38.58
N VAL A 28 -4.95 3.91 -39.45
CA VAL A 28 -6.25 4.61 -39.28
C VAL A 28 -7.38 3.57 -39.39
N ALA A 29 -8.36 3.39 -38.49
CA ALA A 29 -9.70 4.01 -38.27
C ALA A 29 -10.55 2.88 -37.61
N GLN A 30 -11.59 3.05 -36.77
CA GLN A 30 -12.81 3.85 -36.95
C GLN A 30 -13.64 3.76 -35.63
N SER A 31 -14.01 4.88 -35.00
CA SER A 31 -15.21 4.95 -34.15
C SER A 31 -15.69 6.39 -34.04
N SER A 32 -16.82 6.67 -34.69
CA SER A 32 -17.52 7.94 -34.61
C SER A 32 -18.58 7.87 -33.51
N ALA A 33 -18.82 9.02 -32.88
CA ALA A 33 -19.92 9.34 -31.97
C ALA A 33 -19.77 8.88 -30.51
N MET A 34 -19.20 9.74 -29.65
CA MET A 34 -19.95 10.76 -28.90
C MET A 34 -18.95 11.52 -28.00
N ALA A 35 -18.68 12.77 -28.36
CA ALA A 35 -18.01 13.76 -27.53
C ALA A 35 -19.07 14.59 -26.81
N ASP A 36 -18.84 14.93 -25.53
CA ASP A 36 -18.82 16.32 -25.05
C ASP A 36 -18.82 16.40 -23.51
N SER A 37 -17.61 16.51 -22.93
CA SER A 37 -17.38 17.16 -21.63
C SER A 37 -15.91 17.62 -21.56
N PRO A 38 -15.60 18.90 -21.29
CA PRO A 38 -14.28 19.46 -21.54
C PRO A 38 -13.37 19.36 -20.31
N SER A 39 -12.76 18.19 -20.09
CA SER A 39 -11.46 18.04 -19.40
C SER A 39 -10.78 16.68 -19.58
N MET A 40 -11.20 15.88 -20.57
CA MET A 40 -10.65 14.53 -20.78
C MET A 40 -10.43 14.29 -22.28
N ARG A 41 -9.20 14.47 -22.76
CA ARG A 41 -8.81 14.03 -24.10
C ARG A 41 -8.48 12.54 -24.05
N VAL A 42 -9.49 11.71 -24.33
CA VAL A 42 -9.25 10.29 -24.67
C VAL A 42 -8.64 10.25 -26.07
N ARG A 43 -7.38 9.83 -26.17
CA ARG A 43 -6.78 9.44 -27.46
C ARG A 43 -6.86 7.91 -27.58
N PRO A 44 -7.29 7.36 -28.72
CA PRO A 44 -7.23 5.93 -28.92
C PRO A 44 -5.75 5.53 -29.09
N SER A 45 -5.23 4.79 -28.13
CA SER A 45 -3.94 4.08 -28.25
C SER A 45 -4.22 2.60 -28.02
N THR A 46 -3.90 1.78 -29.01
CA THR A 46 -3.87 0.31 -28.95
C THR A 46 -2.66 -0.21 -28.17
N SER A 47 -2.14 0.55 -27.22
CA SER A 47 -1.01 0.16 -26.37
C SER A 47 -1.15 0.85 -25.02
N LEU A 48 -1.18 0.02 -23.97
CA LEU A 48 -1.01 0.31 -22.55
C LEU A 48 -1.46 1.70 -22.07
N PHE A 49 -2.57 1.75 -21.35
CA PHE A 49 -2.80 2.80 -20.36
C PHE A 49 -2.69 2.18 -18.97
N CYS A 50 -1.48 2.23 -18.40
CA CYS A 50 -1.31 2.17 -16.96
C CYS A 50 -1.64 3.57 -16.44
N ILE A 51 -2.63 3.70 -15.55
CA ILE A 51 -2.79 4.93 -14.80
C ILE A 51 -1.77 4.86 -13.67
N GLU A 52 -0.67 5.60 -13.79
CA GLU A 52 0.16 5.94 -12.64
C GLU A 52 -0.68 6.82 -11.72
N VAL A 53 -1.01 6.29 -10.54
CA VAL A 53 -1.64 7.08 -9.49
C VAL A 53 -0.50 7.70 -8.68
N ASP A 54 -0.20 8.97 -8.97
CA ASP A 54 0.75 9.76 -8.18
C ASP A 54 0.24 9.91 -6.74
N ASN A 55 1.07 9.43 -5.79
CA ASN A 55 1.09 9.74 -4.35
C ASN A 55 -0.17 10.41 -3.78
N ALA A 56 -1.13 9.61 -3.34
CA ALA A 56 -2.07 10.05 -2.33
C ALA A 56 -1.38 10.05 -0.95
N GLY A 57 -1.36 11.21 -0.29
CA GLY A 57 -0.87 11.36 1.08
C GLY A 57 -1.63 10.50 2.11
N PRO A 58 -1.21 10.54 3.38
CA PRO A 58 -1.65 9.59 4.40
C PRO A 58 -3.04 9.97 4.93
N SER A 59 -4.09 9.52 4.24
CA SER A 59 -5.40 9.12 4.77
C SER A 59 -6.39 9.05 3.60
N ILE A 60 -6.31 8.00 2.78
CA ILE A 60 -7.43 7.64 1.92
C ILE A 60 -8.13 6.47 2.60
N ASP A 61 -9.40 6.65 2.91
CA ASP A 61 -10.33 5.55 3.18
C ASP A 61 -10.45 4.73 1.87
N ILE A 62 -9.56 3.75 1.75
CA ILE A 62 -9.43 2.88 0.57
C ILE A 62 -10.74 2.14 0.20
N PRO A 63 -11.70 1.79 1.10
CA PRO A 63 -12.82 0.92 0.71
C PRO A 63 -13.79 1.48 -0.35
N ASN A 64 -14.02 2.79 -0.43
CA ASN A 64 -15.15 3.35 -1.18
C ASN A 64 -14.85 3.80 -2.62
N ILE A 65 -13.60 3.72 -3.08
CA ILE A 65 -13.21 4.04 -4.48
C ILE A 65 -13.01 2.74 -5.31
N ILE A 66 -13.19 1.57 -4.69
CA ILE A 66 -12.79 0.25 -5.20
C ILE A 66 -13.64 -0.26 -6.39
N ASP A 67 -14.92 0.16 -6.49
CA ASP A 67 -15.85 -0.40 -7.48
C ASP A 67 -15.82 0.30 -8.85
N THR A 68 -15.12 1.44 -9.01
CA THR A 68 -15.07 2.22 -10.27
C THR A 68 -13.68 2.34 -10.90
N LEU A 69 -12.64 1.86 -10.22
CA LEU A 69 -11.29 1.84 -10.78
C LEU A 69 -11.05 0.55 -11.56
N PHE A 70 -10.98 0.66 -12.87
CA PHE A 70 -10.38 -0.35 -13.73
C PHE A 70 -8.87 -0.17 -13.71
N GLY A 71 -8.15 -1.27 -13.51
CA GLY A 71 -6.70 -1.22 -13.35
C GLY A 71 -5.98 -2.33 -14.09
N CYS A 72 -4.65 -2.28 -14.02
CA CYS A 72 -3.80 -3.38 -14.43
C CYS A 72 -3.74 -4.39 -13.29
N TYR A 73 -4.29 -5.58 -13.49
CA TYR A 73 -4.17 -6.68 -12.56
C TYR A 73 -3.05 -7.63 -13.02
N GLU A 74 -2.14 -7.93 -12.11
CA GLU A 74 -1.08 -8.90 -12.30
C GLU A 74 -1.28 -10.04 -11.30
N LEU A 75 -1.50 -11.25 -11.82
CA LEU A 75 -1.48 -12.49 -11.05
C LEU A 75 -0.08 -13.09 -11.15
N ARG A 76 0.54 -13.45 -10.03
CA ARG A 76 1.76 -14.24 -10.02
C ARG A 76 1.51 -15.61 -9.41
N LEU A 77 1.96 -16.65 -10.10
CA LEU A 77 1.88 -18.05 -9.66
C LEU A 77 3.31 -18.58 -9.52
N ASN A 78 3.73 -18.88 -8.29
CA ASN A 78 5.13 -19.23 -7.99
C ASN A 78 6.13 -18.17 -8.52
N GLY A 79 5.72 -16.90 -8.54
CA GLY A 79 6.51 -15.79 -9.07
C GLY A 79 6.40 -15.56 -10.57
N GLU A 80 5.81 -16.48 -11.34
CA GLU A 80 5.56 -16.29 -12.78
C GLU A 80 4.37 -15.36 -13.02
N SER A 81 4.57 -14.32 -13.81
CA SER A 81 3.58 -13.26 -14.05
C SER A 81 2.60 -13.61 -15.16
N ILE A 82 1.31 -13.41 -14.85
CA ILE A 82 0.18 -13.47 -15.79
C ILE A 82 -0.57 -12.14 -15.67
N SER A 83 -0.38 -11.27 -16.66
CA SER A 83 -1.09 -10.00 -16.72
C SER A 83 -2.52 -10.19 -17.23
N LEU A 84 -3.49 -9.68 -16.48
CA LEU A 84 -4.91 -9.72 -16.82
C LEU A 84 -5.45 -8.29 -16.84
N GLN A 85 -5.87 -7.81 -18.01
CA GLN A 85 -6.33 -6.43 -18.18
C GLN A 85 -7.83 -6.27 -17.93
N GLY A 86 -8.25 -5.05 -17.58
CA GLY A 86 -9.66 -4.64 -17.57
C GLY A 86 -10.49 -5.19 -16.41
N ARG A 87 -9.85 -5.55 -15.28
CA ARG A 87 -10.53 -6.01 -14.07
C ARG A 87 -10.66 -4.86 -13.07
N SER A 88 -11.78 -4.85 -12.36
CA SER A 88 -11.91 -4.11 -11.10
C SER A 88 -11.09 -4.79 -10.00
N LEU A 89 -10.76 -4.07 -8.93
CA LEU A 89 -10.06 -4.64 -7.78
C LEU A 89 -10.89 -5.77 -7.14
N LYS A 90 -12.22 -5.64 -7.11
CA LYS A 90 -13.13 -6.70 -6.62
C LYS A 90 -13.01 -7.99 -7.43
N GLU A 91 -12.98 -7.91 -8.76
CA GLU A 91 -12.76 -9.08 -9.62
C GLU A 91 -11.36 -9.67 -9.47
N ALA A 92 -10.34 -8.81 -9.30
CA ALA A 92 -8.98 -9.25 -9.05
C ALA A 92 -8.89 -10.07 -7.75
N ILE A 93 -9.47 -9.57 -6.66
CA ILE A 93 -9.57 -10.27 -5.37
C ILE A 93 -10.30 -11.60 -5.51
N ALA A 94 -11.46 -11.63 -6.19
CA ALA A 94 -12.21 -12.86 -6.41
C ALA A 94 -11.39 -13.89 -7.21
N GLY A 95 -10.62 -13.44 -8.21
CA GLY A 95 -9.69 -14.29 -8.95
C GLY A 95 -8.56 -14.87 -8.10
N LEU A 96 -8.00 -14.07 -7.19
CA LEU A 96 -6.96 -14.53 -6.25
C LEU A 96 -7.49 -15.59 -5.29
N GLU A 97 -8.67 -15.38 -4.70
CA GLU A 97 -9.33 -16.36 -3.83
C GLU A 97 -9.61 -17.68 -4.58
N HIS A 98 -10.06 -17.58 -5.84
CA HIS A 98 -10.27 -18.75 -6.67
C HIS A 98 -8.95 -19.52 -6.94
N HIS A 99 -7.87 -18.82 -7.26
CA HIS A 99 -6.58 -19.48 -7.50
C HIS A 99 -5.98 -20.07 -6.22
N LYS A 100 -6.06 -19.37 -5.09
CA LYS A 100 -5.60 -19.87 -3.80
C LYS A 100 -6.33 -21.16 -3.40
N SER A 101 -7.65 -21.20 -3.56
CA SER A 101 -8.48 -22.37 -3.21
C SER A 101 -8.30 -23.56 -4.15
N THR A 102 -8.12 -23.32 -5.45
CA THR A 102 -7.98 -24.39 -6.45
C THR A 102 -6.55 -24.90 -6.63
N ARG A 103 -5.55 -24.17 -6.12
CA ARG A 103 -4.13 -24.50 -6.29
C ARG A 103 -3.36 -24.37 -4.96
N PRO A 104 -3.66 -25.20 -3.95
CA PRO A 104 -3.10 -25.06 -2.60
C PRO A 104 -1.57 -25.23 -2.52
N SER A 105 -0.95 -25.88 -3.51
CA SER A 105 0.51 -26.04 -3.60
C SER A 105 1.21 -24.93 -4.38
N VAL A 106 0.46 -23.93 -4.86
CA VAL A 106 0.98 -22.82 -5.65
C VAL A 106 0.96 -21.56 -4.80
N GLN A 107 2.09 -20.87 -4.74
CA GLN A 107 2.14 -19.54 -4.19
C GLN A 107 1.38 -18.58 -5.13
N VAL A 108 0.30 -18.00 -4.61
CA VAL A 108 -0.52 -17.01 -5.31
C VAL A 108 -0.16 -15.63 -4.77
N ASP A 109 0.13 -14.70 -5.66
CA ASP A 109 0.31 -13.28 -5.36
C ASP A 109 -0.48 -12.45 -6.38
N GLY A 110 -1.08 -11.35 -5.93
CA GLY A 110 -1.80 -10.44 -6.81
C GLY A 110 -1.33 -9.01 -6.66
N TYR A 111 -1.34 -8.26 -7.76
CA TYR A 111 -1.04 -6.83 -7.77
C TYR A 111 -2.10 -6.07 -8.56
N PHE A 112 -2.59 -4.97 -8.02
CA PHE A 112 -3.50 -4.04 -8.68
C PHE A 112 -2.79 -2.70 -8.86
N ASN A 113 -2.62 -2.26 -10.09
CA ASN A 113 -1.86 -1.06 -10.43
C ASN A 113 -0.46 -1.05 -9.79
N GLY A 114 0.21 -2.21 -9.78
CA GLY A 114 1.54 -2.38 -9.18
C GLY A 114 1.58 -2.49 -7.66
N VAL A 115 0.45 -2.27 -6.97
CA VAL A 115 0.34 -2.44 -5.52
C VAL A 115 -0.10 -3.86 -5.20
N LYS A 116 0.59 -4.52 -4.27
CA LYS A 116 0.24 -5.88 -3.87
C LYS A 116 -1.16 -5.90 -3.25
N ILE A 117 -1.96 -6.93 -3.54
CA ILE A 117 -3.34 -7.09 -3.07
C ILE A 117 -3.34 -8.01 -1.84
N GLY A 118 -4.12 -7.69 -0.82
CA GLY A 118 -4.42 -8.59 0.30
C GLY A 118 -3.57 -8.40 1.54
N TYR A 119 -3.84 -9.28 2.50
CA TYR A 119 -3.11 -9.41 3.75
C TYR A 119 -2.07 -10.54 3.68
N GLU A 120 -0.87 -10.29 4.19
CA GLU A 120 0.18 -11.29 4.37
C GLU A 120 0.60 -11.37 5.83
N LEU A 121 0.70 -12.60 6.35
CA LEU A 121 1.20 -12.90 7.69
C LEU A 121 2.61 -13.48 7.60
N TYR A 122 3.52 -12.94 8.41
CA TYR A 122 4.90 -13.38 8.52
C TYR A 122 5.22 -13.79 9.96
N TRP A 123 5.95 -14.90 10.08
CA TRP A 123 6.59 -15.37 11.31
C TRP A 123 8.09 -15.41 11.08
N ASP A 124 8.86 -14.67 11.88
CA ASP A 124 10.33 -14.61 11.81
C ASP A 124 10.85 -14.29 10.40
N GLY A 125 10.13 -13.42 9.69
CA GLY A 125 10.43 -13.02 8.31
C GLY A 125 9.97 -14.01 7.22
N VAL A 126 9.41 -15.16 7.59
CA VAL A 126 8.86 -16.16 6.66
C VAL A 126 7.36 -15.95 6.50
N ARG A 127 6.88 -15.87 5.26
CA ARG A 127 5.44 -15.76 5.01
C ARG A 127 4.72 -17.07 5.30
N VAL A 128 3.74 -17.04 6.19
CA VAL A 128 2.96 -18.20 6.64
C VAL A 128 1.47 -18.10 6.30
N GLY A 129 1.00 -16.93 5.87
CA GLY A 129 -0.39 -16.72 5.47
C GLY A 129 -0.54 -15.67 4.39
N TYR A 130 -1.57 -15.83 3.55
CA TYR A 130 -1.95 -14.86 2.53
C TYR A 130 -3.46 -14.86 2.31
N GLU A 131 -4.11 -13.73 2.55
CA GLU A 131 -5.56 -13.58 2.51
C GLU A 131 -5.96 -12.39 1.60
N PRO A 132 -6.24 -12.65 0.31
CA PRO A 132 -6.43 -11.58 -0.67
C PRO A 132 -7.72 -10.78 -0.45
N GLY A 133 -8.78 -11.41 0.07
CA GLY A 133 -10.06 -10.76 0.32
C GLY A 133 -10.26 -10.20 1.74
N TRP A 134 -9.27 -10.29 2.63
CA TRP A 134 -9.42 -9.80 3.99
C TRP A 134 -9.43 -8.27 4.06
N THR A 135 -10.22 -7.75 4.99
CA THR A 135 -10.19 -6.34 5.39
C THR A 135 -9.02 -6.05 6.32
N LEU A 136 -8.66 -4.77 6.46
CA LEU A 136 -7.63 -4.35 7.41
C LEU A 136 -7.98 -4.75 8.85
N GLN A 137 -9.26 -4.65 9.24
CA GLN A 137 -9.71 -5.05 10.58
C GLN A 137 -9.47 -6.54 10.84
N GLN A 138 -9.80 -7.41 9.88
CA GLN A 138 -9.53 -8.85 9.99
C GLN A 138 -8.03 -9.15 10.07
N ALA A 139 -7.21 -8.42 9.30
CA ALA A 139 -5.76 -8.52 9.38
C ALA A 139 -5.24 -8.15 10.78
N ILE A 140 -5.71 -7.04 11.35
CA ILE A 140 -5.33 -6.60 12.72
C ILE A 140 -5.73 -7.65 13.75
N GLU A 141 -6.97 -8.13 13.73
CA GLU A 141 -7.45 -9.16 14.65
C GLU A 141 -6.61 -10.44 14.58
N ASN A 142 -6.24 -10.87 13.37
CA ASN A 142 -5.38 -12.02 13.18
C ASN A 142 -3.96 -11.78 13.72
N LEU A 143 -3.40 -10.59 13.54
CA LEU A 143 -2.09 -10.23 14.06
C LEU A 143 -2.07 -10.23 15.60
N GLU A 144 -3.11 -9.68 16.23
CA GLU A 144 -3.26 -9.69 17.69
C GLU A 144 -3.36 -11.12 18.23
N GLN A 145 -4.16 -11.97 17.57
CA GLN A 145 -4.27 -13.39 17.94
C GLN A 145 -2.92 -14.12 17.80
N ASN A 146 -2.20 -13.91 16.70
CA ASN A 146 -0.90 -14.55 16.49
C ASN A 146 0.15 -14.06 17.49
N LYS A 147 0.22 -12.75 17.75
CA LYS A 147 1.13 -12.16 18.74
C LYS A 147 0.86 -12.74 20.14
N ALA A 148 -0.40 -12.92 20.51
CA ALA A 148 -0.78 -13.50 21.80
C ALA A 148 -0.49 -15.00 21.90
N ALA A 149 -0.71 -15.75 20.81
CA ALA A 149 -0.51 -17.19 20.77
C ALA A 149 0.97 -17.60 20.70
N TYR A 150 1.81 -16.76 20.08
CA TYR A 150 3.22 -17.05 19.81
C TYR A 150 4.13 -15.92 20.30
N PRO A 151 4.33 -15.78 21.63
CA PRO A 151 5.06 -14.65 22.21
C PRO A 151 6.55 -14.61 21.84
N ASP A 152 7.14 -15.77 21.51
CA ASP A 152 8.55 -15.88 21.11
C ASP A 152 8.77 -15.74 19.59
N THR A 153 7.68 -15.57 18.83
CA THR A 153 7.73 -15.43 17.37
C THR A 153 7.62 -13.97 16.97
N GLN A 154 8.50 -13.53 16.07
CA GLN A 154 8.36 -12.22 15.43
C GLN A 154 7.19 -12.28 14.44
N VAL A 155 6.02 -11.89 14.93
CA VAL A 155 4.82 -11.67 14.10
C VAL A 155 4.94 -10.33 13.38
N GLU A 156 4.66 -10.33 12.07
CA GLU A 156 4.52 -9.14 11.23
C GLU A 156 3.36 -9.36 10.24
N GLY A 157 2.57 -8.31 10.03
CA GLY A 157 1.52 -8.29 9.01
C GLY A 157 1.80 -7.25 7.95
N ARG A 158 1.44 -7.57 6.70
CA ARG A 158 1.41 -6.59 5.61
C ARG A 158 0.03 -6.53 4.98
N PHE A 159 -0.51 -5.33 4.83
CA PHE A 159 -1.77 -5.07 4.15
C PHE A 159 -1.52 -4.21 2.93
N TYR A 160 -1.89 -4.71 1.76
CA TYR A 160 -1.53 -4.12 0.47
C TYR A 160 -0.04 -3.84 0.28
N GLY A 161 0.80 -4.71 0.82
CA GLY A 161 2.27 -4.61 0.77
C GLY A 161 2.90 -3.67 1.81
N TYR A 162 2.09 -2.93 2.58
CA TYR A 162 2.56 -2.06 3.67
C TYR A 162 2.49 -2.78 5.00
N LYS A 163 3.48 -2.58 5.88
CA LYS A 163 3.39 -3.14 7.25
C LYS A 163 2.15 -2.61 7.97
N VAL A 164 1.59 -3.42 8.86
CA VAL A 164 0.43 -3.07 9.68
C VAL A 164 0.86 -2.81 11.11
N GLY A 165 0.41 -1.69 11.67
CA GLY A 165 0.55 -1.35 13.08
C GLY A 165 1.79 -0.53 13.43
N TYR A 166 1.97 -0.37 14.73
CA TYR A 166 3.08 0.36 15.34
C TYR A 166 4.27 -0.56 15.61
N GLU A 167 5.48 -0.13 15.27
CA GLU A 167 6.74 -0.78 15.64
C GLU A 167 7.65 0.20 16.38
N LEU A 168 8.19 -0.22 17.53
CA LEU A 168 9.15 0.54 18.34
C LEU A 168 10.53 -0.11 18.27
N TYR A 169 11.56 0.71 18.10
CA TYR A 169 12.95 0.30 17.99
C TYR A 169 13.83 1.06 18.99
N TRP A 170 14.69 0.33 19.69
CA TRP A 170 15.75 0.87 20.55
C TRP A 170 17.09 0.47 19.95
N ASP A 171 17.94 1.45 19.63
CA ASP A 171 19.27 1.24 19.04
C ASP A 171 19.23 0.31 17.80
N GLY A 172 18.17 0.41 17.01
CA GLY A 172 17.93 -0.39 15.80
C GLY A 172 17.31 -1.78 16.04
N VAL A 173 17.10 -2.20 17.29
CA VAL A 173 16.44 -3.47 17.64
C VAL A 173 14.96 -3.23 17.89
N ARG A 174 14.07 -4.02 17.27
CA ARG A 174 12.63 -3.93 17.50
C ARG A 174 12.29 -4.45 18.90
N VAL A 175 11.70 -3.60 19.73
CA VAL A 175 11.34 -3.91 21.13
C VAL A 175 9.84 -3.87 21.40
N GLY A 176 9.05 -3.36 20.46
CA GLY A 176 7.60 -3.31 20.57
C GLY A 176 6.91 -3.45 19.21
N TYR A 177 5.75 -4.11 19.20
CA TYR A 177 4.91 -4.24 18.03
C TYR A 177 3.43 -4.27 18.42
N GLU A 178 2.65 -3.29 17.99
CA GLU A 178 1.24 -3.16 18.35
C GLU A 178 0.36 -3.01 17.09
N PRO A 179 -0.25 -4.12 16.60
CA PRO A 179 -1.01 -4.14 15.36
C PRO A 179 -2.24 -3.22 15.36
N GLY A 180 -2.98 -3.21 16.48
CA GLY A 180 -4.25 -2.50 16.61
C GLY A 180 -4.16 -1.09 17.19
N TRP A 181 -2.95 -0.59 17.46
CA TRP A 181 -2.80 0.77 17.99
C TRP A 181 -3.15 1.81 16.94
N THR A 182 -3.71 2.93 17.39
CA THR A 182 -3.90 4.12 16.55
C THR A 182 -2.59 4.89 16.39
N HIS A 183 -2.57 5.79 15.42
CA HIS A 183 -1.42 6.67 15.20
C HIS A 183 -1.14 7.56 16.44
N GLU A 184 -2.17 8.03 17.13
CA GLU A 184 -2.03 8.85 18.35
C GLU A 184 -1.37 8.05 19.48
N GLN A 185 -1.84 6.82 19.74
CA GLN A 185 -1.25 5.94 20.76
C GLN A 185 0.22 5.64 20.46
N ALA A 186 0.53 5.38 19.19
CA ALA A 186 1.89 5.17 18.72
C ALA A 186 2.79 6.40 18.96
N LEU A 187 2.27 7.61 18.68
CA LEU A 187 3.02 8.86 18.85
C LEU A 187 3.27 9.18 20.32
N GLU A 188 2.26 9.04 21.17
CA GLU A 188 2.38 9.21 22.62
C GLU A 188 3.43 8.25 23.21
N ASN A 189 3.41 6.98 22.78
CA ASN A 189 4.38 6.00 23.24
C ASN A 189 5.81 6.31 22.76
N LEU A 190 5.98 6.75 21.51
CA LEU A 190 7.28 7.20 21.00
C LEU A 190 7.83 8.36 21.84
N GLN A 191 7.01 9.39 22.09
CA GLN A 191 7.41 10.55 22.88
C GLN A 191 7.80 10.16 24.30
N TRP A 192 7.02 9.28 24.94
CA TRP A 192 7.33 8.79 26.27
C TRP A 192 8.67 8.04 26.31
N ASN A 193 8.93 7.12 25.36
CA ASN A 193 10.19 6.38 25.31
C ASN A 193 11.39 7.30 25.09
N GLN A 194 11.27 8.31 24.23
CA GLN A 194 12.34 9.29 24.01
C GLN A 194 12.68 10.10 25.27
N GLN A 195 11.68 10.39 26.10
CA GLN A 195 11.88 11.11 27.37
C GLN A 195 12.43 10.20 28.47
N ALA A 196 11.91 8.98 28.57
CA ALA A 196 12.29 8.01 29.61
C ALA A 196 13.72 7.47 29.39
N TYR A 197 14.17 7.36 28.14
CA TYR A 197 15.45 6.77 27.76
C TYR A 197 16.30 7.73 26.93
N PRO A 198 16.80 8.84 27.52
CA PRO A 198 17.48 9.91 26.77
C PRO A 198 18.83 9.49 26.16
N ASN A 199 19.41 8.37 26.59
CA ASN A 199 20.67 7.84 26.08
C ASN A 199 20.47 6.70 25.05
N THR A 200 19.23 6.37 24.72
CA THR A 200 18.87 5.32 23.76
C THR A 200 18.38 5.96 22.47
N VAL A 201 18.79 5.45 21.32
CA VAL A 201 18.24 5.88 20.03
C VAL A 201 16.87 5.23 19.87
N VAL A 202 15.83 5.97 20.26
CA VAL A 202 14.43 5.54 20.14
C VAL A 202 13.85 5.99 18.81
N GLN A 203 13.41 5.02 18.00
CA GLN A 203 12.76 5.23 16.71
C GLN A 203 11.46 4.43 16.66
N ALA A 204 10.47 4.89 15.89
CA ALA A 204 9.28 4.11 15.64
C ALA A 204 8.77 4.28 14.21
N SER A 205 7.93 3.35 13.79
CA SER A 205 7.15 3.44 12.55
C SER A 205 5.70 3.09 12.80
N TYR A 206 4.81 3.69 12.01
CA TYR A 206 3.39 3.38 11.98
C TYR A 206 2.99 3.02 10.56
N ASN A 207 2.40 1.83 10.39
CA ASN A 207 2.07 1.25 9.08
C ASN A 207 3.24 1.26 8.08
N GLY A 208 4.46 1.01 8.58
CA GLY A 208 5.70 1.00 7.77
C GLY A 208 6.29 2.38 7.48
N PHE A 209 5.66 3.47 7.90
CA PHE A 209 6.19 4.82 7.73
C PHE A 209 6.88 5.31 9.01
N PRO A 210 8.05 5.97 8.92
CA PRO A 210 8.70 6.54 10.10
C PRO A 210 7.76 7.49 10.85
N LEU A 211 7.59 7.26 12.15
CA LEU A 211 6.76 8.08 13.04
C LEU A 211 7.64 9.21 13.62
N ARG A 212 7.19 10.46 13.49
CA ARG A 212 7.97 11.67 13.84
C ARG A 212 7.07 12.76 14.40
#